data_AF-A0A3D0NN65-F1
#
_entry.id   AF-A0A3D0NN65-F1
#
_cell.length_a   1.000
_cell.length_b   1.000
_cell.length_c   1.000
_cell.angle_alpha   90.00
_cell.angle_beta   90.00
_cell.angle_gamma   90.00
#
_symmetry.space_group_name_H-M   'P 1'
#
loop_
_entity.id
_entity.type
_entity.pdbx_description
1 polymer ?
#
loop_
_entity_poly.entity_id
_entity_poly.type
_entity_poly.pdbx_seq_one_letter_code
_entity_poly.pdbx_strand_id
1 'polypeptide(L)'
;HLTRAGALRLAPGLKRGSLIGGIRYYDTVVDDARHTMMVARTAAHYGAVVRTSTQVVSLLSEGDRVVGVEVRDSEDGAVAEVRGHVVINATGVWTDEIQALSRQRGRFRVRASKGVHIVVPRDRIVSEVAIILR
;
A
#
# COMPACT_ATOMS: atom_id res chain seq x y z
N HIS A 1 0.48 21.29 24.06
CA HIS A 1 1.53 20.71 24.92
C HIS A 1 0.91 20.03 26.13
N LEU A 2 1.55 19.00 26.68
CA LEU A 2 1.11 18.26 27.85
C LEU A 2 2.23 18.24 28.89
N THR A 3 1.89 18.51 30.15
CA THR A 3 2.76 18.21 31.28
C THR A 3 2.92 16.69 31.41
N ARG A 4 3.96 16.22 32.13
CA ARG A 4 4.12 14.80 32.45
C ARG A 4 2.85 14.17 33.02
N ALA A 5 2.19 14.84 33.96
CA ALA A 5 0.94 14.37 34.54
C ALA A 5 -0.21 14.34 33.52
N GLY A 6 -0.26 15.32 32.61
CA GLY A 6 -1.24 15.34 31.51
C GLY A 6 -1.07 14.19 30.53
N ALA A 7 0.18 13.88 30.15
CA ALA A 7 0.49 12.75 29.27
C ALA A 7 0.13 11.41 29.91
N LEU A 8 0.45 11.21 31.19
CA LEU A 8 0.13 9.97 31.92
C LEU A 8 -1.37 9.75 32.16
N ARG A 9 -2.19 10.81 32.16
CA ARG A 9 -3.65 10.67 32.19
C ARG A 9 -4.21 10.10 30.89
N LEU A 10 -3.69 10.53 29.74
CA LEU A 10 -4.14 10.06 28.42
C LEU A 10 -3.56 8.69 28.06
N ALA A 11 -2.35 8.39 28.51
CA ALA A 11 -1.66 7.13 28.26
C ALA A 11 -1.09 6.53 29.56
N PRO A 12 -1.95 5.97 30.43
CA PRO A 12 -1.53 5.40 31.72
C PRO A 12 -0.51 4.27 31.62
N GLY A 13 -0.48 3.55 30.49
CA GLY A 13 0.47 2.47 30.23
C GLY A 13 1.92 2.90 30.03
N LEU A 14 2.21 4.21 29.94
CA LEU A 14 3.59 4.71 29.80
C LEU A 14 4.41 4.52 31.07
N LYS A 15 5.70 4.20 30.90
CA LYS A 15 6.66 4.13 32.02
C LYS A 15 6.81 5.51 32.65
N ARG A 16 6.37 5.65 33.90
CA ARG A 16 6.31 6.95 34.61
C ARG A 16 7.64 7.72 34.63
N GLY A 17 8.77 7.03 34.65
CA GLY A 17 10.10 7.64 34.69
C GLY A 17 10.71 7.98 33.33
N SER A 18 10.04 7.65 32.21
CA SER A 18 10.63 7.78 30.87
C SER A 18 10.15 9.01 30.09
N LEU A 19 9.42 9.94 30.71
CA LEU A 19 8.92 11.13 30.04
C LEU A 19 8.96 12.37 30.94
N ILE A 20 9.21 13.53 30.33
CA ILE A 20 9.13 14.86 30.95
C ILE A 20 7.85 15.62 30.59
N GLY A 21 7.15 15.19 29.53
CA GLY A 21 5.95 15.82 28.98
C GLY A 21 5.63 15.26 27.60
N GLY A 22 4.76 15.92 26.84
CA GLY A 22 4.42 15.50 25.48
C GLY A 22 3.76 16.59 24.64
N ILE A 23 3.59 16.30 23.35
CA ILE A 23 2.84 17.12 22.41
C ILE A 23 1.65 16.28 21.93
N ARG A 24 0.46 16.89 21.92
CA ARG A 24 -0.73 16.29 21.31
C ARG A 24 -1.02 17.05 20.04
N TYR A 25 -1.23 16.31 18.97
CA TYR A 25 -1.71 16.79 17.68
C TYR A 25 -2.77 15.83 17.16
N TYR A 26 -3.45 16.21 16.09
CA TYR A 26 -4.46 15.39 15.44
C TYR A 26 -3.90 14.84 14.14
N ASP A 27 -4.20 13.57 13.88
CA ASP A 27 -3.83 12.87 12.67
C ASP A 27 -5.06 12.09 12.16
N THR A 28 -4.92 11.50 10.98
CA THR A 28 -5.96 10.71 10.34
C THR A 28 -5.69 9.22 10.48
N VAL A 29 -6.77 8.44 10.58
CA VAL A 29 -6.71 6.98 10.50
C VAL A 29 -7.51 6.57 9.29
N VAL A 30 -6.93 5.71 8.46
CA VAL A 30 -7.56 5.18 7.26
C VAL A 30 -7.57 3.65 7.30
N ASP A 31 -8.67 3.06 6.87
CA ASP A 31 -8.72 1.66 6.44
C ASP A 31 -8.20 1.63 4.99
N ASP A 32 -6.92 1.29 4.84
CA ASP A 32 -6.17 1.35 3.58
C ASP A 32 -6.71 0.37 2.52
N ALA A 33 -7.05 -0.84 2.94
CA ALA A 33 -7.68 -1.85 2.11
C ALA A 33 -9.04 -1.38 1.59
N ARG A 34 -9.89 -0.84 2.47
CA ARG A 34 -11.19 -0.29 2.08
C ARG A 34 -11.06 0.93 1.18
N HIS A 35 -10.10 1.82 1.47
CA HIS A 35 -9.83 2.97 0.62
C HIS A 35 -9.52 2.53 -0.81
N THR A 36 -8.56 1.60 -0.97
CA THR A 36 -8.15 1.06 -2.28
C THR A 36 -9.33 0.40 -3.00
N MET A 37 -10.09 -0.44 -2.30
CA MET A 37 -11.28 -1.09 -2.86
C MET A 37 -12.31 -0.06 -3.34
N MET A 38 -12.56 1.02 -2.59
CA MET A 38 -13.54 2.03 -2.97
C MET A 38 -13.11 2.84 -4.19
N VAL A 39 -11.82 3.11 -4.35
CA VAL A 39 -11.29 3.73 -5.59
C VAL A 39 -11.59 2.83 -6.80
N ALA A 40 -11.25 1.54 -6.71
CA ALA A 40 -11.49 0.58 -7.80
C ALA A 40 -13.00 0.44 -8.12
N ARG A 41 -13.85 0.36 -7.09
CA ARG A 41 -15.31 0.28 -7.26
C ARG A 41 -15.89 1.55 -7.90
N THR A 42 -15.35 2.72 -7.55
CA THR A 42 -15.77 3.99 -8.16
C THR A 42 -15.39 4.03 -9.63
N ALA A 43 -14.18 3.59 -9.99
CA ALA A 43 -13.77 3.48 -11.39
C ALA A 43 -14.68 2.52 -12.18
N ALA A 44 -15.01 1.36 -11.60
CA ALA A 44 -15.94 0.39 -12.20
C ALA A 44 -17.35 0.98 -12.37
N HIS A 45 -17.84 1.77 -11.41
CA HIS A 45 -19.11 2.48 -11.53
C HIS A 45 -19.13 3.43 -12.74
N TYR A 46 -18.01 4.06 -13.07
CA TYR A 46 -17.86 4.90 -14.27
C TYR A 46 -17.50 4.11 -15.55
N GLY A 47 -17.55 2.79 -15.52
CA GLY A 47 -17.38 1.93 -16.71
C GLY A 47 -15.97 1.35 -16.92
N ALA A 48 -15.05 1.52 -15.97
CA ALA A 48 -13.75 0.85 -16.05
C ALA A 48 -13.90 -0.67 -15.85
N VAL A 49 -13.19 -1.47 -16.66
CA VAL A 49 -13.06 -2.91 -16.41
C VAL A 49 -11.96 -3.13 -15.37
N VAL A 50 -12.33 -3.69 -14.22
CA VAL A 50 -11.41 -4.02 -13.13
C VAL A 50 -11.38 -5.53 -12.96
N ARG A 51 -10.21 -6.16 -13.13
CA ARG A 51 -10.02 -7.59 -12.90
C ARG A 51 -9.00 -7.83 -11.79
N THR A 52 -9.40 -8.54 -10.74
CA THR A 52 -8.50 -9.11 -9.73
C THR A 52 -7.99 -10.47 -10.21
N SER A 53 -7.08 -11.09 -9.46
CA SER A 53 -6.52 -12.42 -9.80
C SER A 53 -5.93 -12.50 -11.22
N THR A 54 -5.58 -11.38 -11.84
CA THR A 54 -5.13 -11.30 -13.24
C THR A 54 -3.72 -10.72 -13.27
N GLN A 55 -2.73 -11.56 -13.52
CA GLN A 55 -1.33 -11.17 -13.49
C GLN A 55 -0.82 -10.83 -14.89
N VAL A 56 -0.15 -9.69 -15.05
CA VAL A 56 0.62 -9.41 -16.28
C VAL A 56 1.86 -10.30 -16.31
N VAL A 57 2.01 -11.09 -17.37
CA VAL A 57 3.14 -12.02 -17.56
C VAL A 57 4.05 -11.64 -18.73
N SER A 58 3.57 -10.81 -19.66
CA SER A 58 4.38 -10.27 -20.76
C SER A 58 3.84 -8.91 -21.23
N LEU A 59 4.69 -8.12 -21.89
CA LEU A 59 4.29 -6.89 -22.58
C LEU A 59 4.18 -7.17 -24.08
N LEU A 60 3.10 -6.71 -24.70
CA LEU A 60 2.93 -6.76 -26.15
C LEU A 60 3.55 -5.50 -26.75
N SER A 61 4.45 -5.65 -27.72
CA SER A 61 5.16 -4.52 -28.33
C SER A 61 5.16 -4.59 -29.85
N GLU A 62 5.03 -3.43 -30.48
CA GLU A 62 5.23 -3.20 -31.92
C GLU A 62 6.42 -2.24 -32.08
N GLY A 63 7.57 -2.78 -32.50
CA GLY A 63 8.84 -2.05 -32.45
C GLY A 63 9.19 -1.66 -31.01
N ASP A 64 9.49 -0.37 -30.79
CA ASP A 64 9.82 0.17 -29.46
C ASP A 64 8.60 0.58 -28.63
N ARG A 65 7.38 0.38 -29.16
CA ARG A 65 6.13 0.80 -28.52
C ARG A 65 5.41 -0.37 -27.88
N VAL A 66 5.07 -0.24 -26.59
CA VAL A 66 4.14 -1.14 -25.90
C VAL A 66 2.70 -0.86 -26.38
N VAL A 67 2.00 -1.89 -26.81
CA VAL A 67 0.62 -1.84 -27.36
C VAL A 67 -0.37 -2.70 -26.56
N GLY A 68 0.08 -3.32 -25.48
CA GLY A 68 -0.76 -4.14 -24.63
C GLY A 68 0.02 -5.00 -23.66
N VAL A 69 -0.68 -5.97 -23.06
CA VAL A 69 -0.14 -6.93 -22.10
C VAL A 69 -0.71 -8.31 -22.37
N GLU A 70 0.09 -9.33 -22.11
CA GLU A 70 -0.41 -10.69 -21.92
C GLU A 70 -0.68 -10.88 -20.43
N VAL A 71 -1.89 -11.36 -20.11
CA VAL A 71 -2.32 -11.61 -18.74
C VAL A 71 -2.61 -13.08 -18.53
N ARG A 72 -2.31 -13.55 -17.31
CA ARG A 72 -2.63 -14.88 -16.81
C ARG A 72 -3.65 -14.77 -15.70
N ASP A 73 -4.75 -15.49 -15.82
CA ASP A 73 -5.68 -15.69 -14.72
C ASP A 73 -5.03 -16.59 -13.66
N SER A 74 -4.99 -16.12 -12.43
CA SER A 74 -4.30 -16.79 -11.32
C SER A 74 -5.11 -17.95 -10.76
N GLU A 75 -6.40 -18.04 -11.11
CA GLU A 75 -7.30 -19.07 -10.58
C GLU A 75 -7.23 -20.36 -11.41
N ASP A 76 -7.16 -20.24 -12.74
CA ASP A 76 -7.13 -21.40 -13.65
C ASP A 76 -5.89 -21.46 -14.57
N GLY A 77 -5.07 -20.41 -14.59
CA GLY A 77 -3.86 -20.33 -15.41
C GLY A 77 -4.10 -19.94 -16.88
N ALA A 78 -5.35 -19.64 -17.28
CA ALA A 78 -5.66 -19.24 -18.64
C ALA A 78 -4.94 -17.93 -19.01
N VAL A 79 -4.51 -17.84 -20.27
CA VAL A 79 -3.76 -16.68 -20.78
C VAL A 79 -4.56 -15.96 -21.85
N ALA A 80 -4.51 -14.63 -21.82
CA ALA A 80 -5.17 -13.78 -22.81
C ALA A 80 -4.37 -12.51 -23.09
N GLU A 81 -4.50 -11.99 -24.31
CA GLU A 81 -3.97 -10.68 -24.68
C GLU A 81 -4.98 -9.56 -24.40
N VAL A 82 -4.49 -8.45 -23.84
CA VAL A 82 -5.24 -7.20 -23.68
C VAL A 82 -4.49 -6.09 -24.38
N ARG A 83 -5.07 -5.54 -25.45
CA ARG A 83 -4.49 -4.43 -26.21
C ARG A 83 -4.99 -3.08 -25.71
N GLY A 84 -4.14 -2.07 -25.77
CA GLY A 84 -4.46 -0.72 -25.33
C GLY A 84 -3.47 0.31 -25.87
N HIS A 85 -3.91 1.57 -25.95
CA HIS A 85 -3.05 2.65 -26.48
C HIS A 85 -1.90 3.03 -25.55
N VAL A 86 -2.09 2.80 -24.24
CA VAL A 86 -1.18 3.17 -23.16
C VAL A 86 -1.21 2.07 -22.09
N VAL A 87 -0.04 1.68 -21.61
CA VAL A 87 0.14 0.78 -20.46
C VAL A 87 0.84 1.56 -19.34
N ILE A 88 0.23 1.59 -18.16
CA ILE A 88 0.79 2.26 -16.97
C ILE A 88 1.28 1.20 -15.98
N ASN A 89 2.56 1.23 -15.64
CA ASN A 89 3.11 0.39 -14.59
C ASN A 89 2.91 1.06 -13.21
N ALA A 90 1.96 0.54 -12.43
CA ALA A 90 1.65 0.98 -11.07
C ALA A 90 1.77 -0.16 -10.04
N THR A 91 2.75 -1.05 -10.19
CA THR A 91 2.86 -2.30 -9.41
C THR A 91 3.67 -2.20 -8.12
N GLY A 92 3.85 -1.00 -7.56
CA GLY A 92 4.46 -0.83 -6.23
C GLY A 92 5.84 -1.48 -6.11
N VAL A 93 6.02 -2.37 -5.13
CA VAL A 93 7.31 -3.07 -4.90
C VAL A 93 7.71 -4.01 -6.04
N TRP A 94 6.77 -4.40 -6.91
CA TRP A 94 7.00 -5.27 -8.07
C TRP A 94 7.33 -4.47 -9.35
N THR A 95 7.56 -3.16 -9.24
CA THR A 95 7.82 -2.28 -10.40
C THR A 95 9.02 -2.74 -11.22
N ASP A 96 10.08 -3.22 -10.56
CA ASP A 96 11.31 -3.68 -11.22
C ASP A 96 11.07 -4.97 -12.04
N GLU A 97 10.22 -5.86 -11.55
CA GLU A 97 9.85 -7.12 -12.24
C GLU A 97 9.09 -6.82 -13.53
N ILE A 98 8.12 -5.90 -13.49
CA ILE A 98 7.37 -5.50 -14.69
C ILE A 98 8.25 -4.72 -15.67
N GLN A 99 9.17 -3.88 -15.19
CA GLN A 99 10.14 -3.20 -16.06
C GLN A 99 11.04 -4.20 -16.80
N ALA A 100 11.45 -5.30 -16.15
CA ALA A 100 12.28 -6.33 -16.77
C ALA A 100 11.58 -7.01 -17.96
N LEU A 101 10.25 -7.09 -17.96
CA LEU A 101 9.47 -7.63 -19.09
C LEU A 101 9.60 -6.77 -20.36
N SER A 102 9.83 -5.46 -20.22
CA SER A 102 9.91 -4.53 -21.35
C SER A 102 11.17 -4.67 -22.20
N ARG A 103 12.18 -5.45 -21.75
CA ARG A 103 13.53 -5.54 -22.36
C ARG A 103 14.27 -4.20 -22.53
N GLN A 104 13.66 -3.10 -22.13
CA GLN A 104 14.26 -1.78 -22.05
C GLN A 104 15.04 -1.67 -20.75
N ARG A 105 16.10 -0.85 -20.76
CA ARG A 105 16.89 -0.60 -19.56
C ARG A 105 16.03 0.14 -18.54
N GLY A 106 15.57 -0.57 -17.50
CA GLY A 106 14.78 0.00 -16.41
C GLY A 106 15.49 1.22 -15.81
N ARG A 107 14.78 2.35 -15.71
CA ARG A 107 15.36 3.63 -15.24
C ARG A 107 15.29 3.77 -13.71
N PHE A 108 14.46 2.96 -13.06
CA PHE A 108 14.20 3.04 -11.62
C PHE A 108 14.43 1.68 -10.97
N ARG A 109 15.04 1.69 -9.79
CA ARG A 109 15.17 0.52 -8.91
C ARG A 109 14.38 0.76 -7.64
N VAL A 110 13.55 -0.20 -7.26
CA VAL A 110 12.80 -0.15 -6.01
C VAL A 110 13.56 -0.88 -4.92
N ARG A 111 13.84 -0.18 -3.80
CA ARG A 111 14.38 -0.79 -2.60
C ARG A 111 13.28 -0.91 -1.55
N ALA A 112 12.74 -2.12 -1.41
CA ALA A 112 11.72 -2.39 -0.39
C ALA A 112 12.33 -2.39 1.03
N SER A 113 11.60 -1.85 1.99
CA SER A 113 11.87 -1.97 3.42
C SER A 113 10.72 -2.69 4.10
N LYS A 114 11.03 -3.62 5.02
CA LYS A 114 10.01 -4.37 5.77
C LYS A 114 9.60 -3.62 7.04
N GLY A 115 8.30 -3.45 7.23
CA GLY A 115 7.67 -3.08 8.50
C GLY A 115 6.76 -4.21 9.00
N VAL A 116 6.53 -4.29 10.31
CA VAL A 116 5.59 -5.25 10.92
C VAL A 116 4.73 -4.54 11.97
N HIS A 117 3.49 -4.99 12.11
CA HIS A 117 2.56 -4.54 13.14
C HIS A 117 2.13 -5.74 13.99
N ILE A 118 1.96 -5.52 15.30
CA ILE A 118 1.50 -6.54 16.23
C ILE A 118 0.20 -6.03 16.86
N VAL A 119 -0.79 -6.91 16.93
CA VAL A 119 -2.08 -6.63 17.57
C VAL A 119 -2.17 -7.42 18.87
N VAL A 120 -2.57 -6.73 19.93
CA VAL A 120 -2.80 -7.32 21.26
C VAL A 120 -4.19 -6.93 21.76
N PRO A 121 -4.77 -7.67 22.71
CA PRO A 121 -6.02 -7.25 23.35
C PRO A 121 -5.89 -5.84 23.94
N ARG A 122 -6.99 -5.08 23.88
CA ARG A 122 -7.02 -3.65 24.26
C ARG A 122 -6.56 -3.40 25.70
N ASP A 123 -6.77 -4.35 26.60
CA ASP A 123 -6.40 -4.26 28.01
C ASP A 123 -4.89 -4.45 28.28
N ARG A 124 -4.09 -4.86 27.27
CA ARG A 124 -2.64 -5.03 27.41
C ARG A 124 -1.87 -3.72 27.42
N ILE A 125 -2.38 -2.69 26.76
CA ILE A 125 -1.79 -1.35 26.74
C ILE A 125 -2.89 -0.33 26.99
N VAL A 126 -2.98 0.16 28.23
CA VAL A 126 -3.98 1.17 28.61
C VAL A 126 -3.56 2.53 28.05
N SER A 127 -4.23 2.95 26.98
CA SER A 127 -4.09 4.28 26.38
C SER A 127 -5.39 4.72 25.72
N GLU A 128 -5.72 6.01 25.84
CA GLU A 128 -6.82 6.65 25.14
C GLU A 128 -6.39 7.28 23.82
N VAL A 129 -5.09 7.32 23.55
CA VAL A 129 -4.48 7.95 22.38
C VAL A 129 -3.43 7.05 21.72
N ALA A 130 -3.18 7.25 20.44
CA ALA A 130 -1.97 6.75 19.80
C ALA A 130 -0.74 7.48 20.37
N ILE A 131 0.38 6.76 20.46
CA ILE A 131 1.61 7.28 21.06
C ILE A 131 2.75 7.08 20.06
N ILE A 132 3.51 8.14 19.82
CA ILE A 132 4.80 8.08 19.13
C ILE A 132 5.87 8.35 20.17
N LEU A 133 6.79 7.40 20.34
CA LEU A 133 7.91 7.49 21.27
C LEU A 133 9.20 7.68 20.48
N ARG A 134 10.13 8.45 21.05
CA ARG A 134 11.49 8.64 20.54
C ARG A 134 12.49 8.34 21.65
#